data_AF-R7SRD0-F1
#
_entry.id   AF-R7SRD0-F1
#
_cell.length_a   1.000
_cell.length_b   1.000
_cell.length_c   1.000
_cell.angle_alpha   90.00
_cell.angle_beta   90.00
_cell.angle_gamma   90.00
#
_symmetry.space_group_name_H-M   'P 1'
#
loop_
_entity.id
_entity.type
_entity.pdbx_description
1 polymer ?
#
loop_
_entity_poly.entity_id
_entity_poly.type
_entity_poly.pdbx_seq_one_letter_code
_entity_poly.pdbx_strand_id
1 'polypeptide(L)'
;MGTLHQGIVLGDIIDDKRLHILERAGDRAAATFNNPEGIQIFRSLSVEPEIAQIMKRVRDGDYSSLGLFGKFAWWDYRMWSNQDTFNKWALLLLLRLDEKQSISALPREDLEICATHLANYSSRRAERLSMALEWGMGLSIPLAMLARWSGRRALYLPMNGWQRLLLGAWMYVELPAGFREFGYLRRIREKDVAARLMIDVFGDFDEEFKEMGIEYESSPPDPV
;
A
#
# COMPACT_ATOMS: atom_id res chain seq x y z
N MET A 1 -13.88 -2.36 14.80
CA MET A 1 -14.18 -1.06 15.44
C MET A 1 -13.07 -0.09 15.02
N GLY A 2 -13.32 0.78 14.04
CA GLY A 2 -12.28 1.68 13.52
C GLY A 2 -12.65 2.51 12.29
N THR A 3 -13.94 2.71 11.97
CA THR A 3 -14.40 3.39 10.75
C THR A 3 -14.79 4.86 10.94
N LEU A 4 -14.64 5.45 12.13
CA LEU A 4 -15.25 6.76 12.46
C LEU A 4 -14.28 7.96 12.49
N HIS A 5 -12.99 7.79 12.17
CA HIS A 5 -12.03 8.91 12.18
C HIS A 5 -11.38 9.23 10.83
N GLN A 6 -11.75 8.55 9.75
CA GLN A 6 -11.33 8.91 8.39
C GLN A 6 -12.07 10.13 7.80
N GLY A 7 -13.23 10.51 8.35
CA GLY A 7 -14.14 11.44 7.65
C GLY A 7 -13.77 12.92 7.55
N ILE A 8 -12.87 13.46 8.39
CA ILE A 8 -12.74 14.94 8.54
C ILE A 8 -11.58 15.54 7.72
N VAL A 9 -10.55 14.76 7.37
CA VAL A 9 -9.42 15.24 6.53
C VAL A 9 -9.51 14.72 5.09
N LEU A 10 -10.39 13.74 4.83
CA LEU A 10 -10.69 13.28 3.48
C LEU A 10 -11.47 14.31 2.64
N GLY A 11 -12.19 15.26 3.26
CA GLY A 11 -13.14 16.17 2.59
C GLY A 11 -12.59 16.97 1.40
N ASP A 12 -11.44 17.62 1.52
CA ASP A 12 -10.80 18.39 0.42
C ASP A 12 -9.93 17.53 -0.51
N ILE A 13 -9.80 16.23 -0.20
CA ILE A 13 -8.95 15.27 -0.90
C ILE A 13 -9.79 14.35 -1.80
N ILE A 14 -11.10 14.27 -1.53
CA ILE A 14 -12.12 13.43 -2.17
C ILE A 14 -12.50 13.86 -3.60
N ASP A 15 -12.15 15.08 -4.03
CA ASP A 15 -12.63 15.63 -5.31
C ASP A 15 -11.88 15.11 -6.56
N ASP A 16 -10.73 14.44 -6.40
CA ASP A 16 -9.97 13.89 -7.53
C ASP A 16 -10.39 12.45 -7.83
N LYS A 17 -11.37 12.29 -8.75
CA LYS A 17 -11.85 10.97 -9.24
C LYS A 17 -10.71 10.01 -9.58
N ARG A 18 -9.60 10.51 -10.12
CA ARG A 18 -8.47 9.68 -10.57
C ARG A 18 -7.75 9.07 -9.38
N LEU A 19 -7.53 9.84 -8.31
CA LEU A 19 -6.92 9.34 -7.08
C LEU A 19 -7.83 8.31 -6.39
N HIS A 20 -9.14 8.50 -6.44
CA HIS A 20 -10.09 7.52 -5.93
C HIS A 20 -10.08 6.21 -6.73
N ILE A 21 -10.01 6.28 -8.06
CA ILE A 21 -9.83 5.08 -8.90
C ILE A 21 -8.56 4.33 -8.49
N LEU A 22 -7.45 5.04 -8.27
CA LEU A 22 -6.20 4.42 -7.85
C LEU A 22 -6.31 3.77 -6.46
N GLU A 23 -6.96 4.43 -5.51
CA GLU A 23 -7.23 3.87 -4.18
C GLU A 23 -8.09 2.60 -4.27
N ARG A 24 -9.22 2.64 -5.01
CA ARG A 24 -10.10 1.47 -5.18
C ARG A 24 -9.44 0.33 -5.93
N ALA A 25 -8.51 0.63 -6.83
CA ALA A 25 -7.68 -0.40 -7.46
C ALA A 25 -6.82 -1.14 -6.43
N GLY A 26 -6.34 -0.47 -5.38
CA GLY A 26 -5.71 -1.08 -4.22
C GLY A 26 -6.64 -2.06 -3.50
N ASP A 27 -7.89 -1.68 -3.26
CA ASP A 27 -8.89 -2.55 -2.64
C ASP A 27 -9.18 -3.79 -3.49
N ARG A 28 -9.37 -3.63 -4.81
CA ARG A 28 -9.57 -4.76 -5.74
C ARG A 28 -8.34 -5.65 -5.84
N ALA A 29 -7.14 -5.07 -5.79
CA ALA A 29 -5.90 -5.84 -5.70
C ALA A 29 -5.86 -6.69 -4.43
N ALA A 30 -6.21 -6.13 -3.27
CA ALA A 30 -6.31 -6.90 -2.02
C ALA A 30 -7.38 -8.01 -2.11
N ALA A 31 -8.56 -7.71 -2.67
CA ALA A 31 -9.65 -8.66 -2.86
C ALA A 31 -9.24 -9.84 -3.77
N THR A 32 -8.46 -9.57 -4.83
CA THR A 32 -7.93 -10.59 -5.75
C THR A 32 -7.11 -11.64 -5.00
N PHE A 33 -6.34 -11.23 -3.98
CA PHE A 33 -5.55 -12.12 -3.14
C PHE A 33 -6.33 -12.81 -2.03
N ASN A 34 -7.58 -12.43 -1.79
CA ASN A 34 -8.48 -13.15 -0.91
C ASN A 34 -9.30 -14.20 -1.67
N ASN A 35 -9.32 -14.16 -3.01
CA ASN A 35 -9.97 -15.14 -3.87
C ASN A 35 -8.96 -16.23 -4.33
N PRO A 36 -9.25 -17.54 -4.14
CA PRO A 36 -8.41 -18.63 -4.65
C PRO A 36 -8.03 -18.53 -6.13
N GLU A 37 -8.93 -18.06 -6.99
CA GLU A 37 -8.69 -17.91 -8.43
C GLU A 37 -7.67 -16.80 -8.71
N GLY A 38 -7.82 -15.65 -8.07
CA GLY A 38 -6.88 -14.53 -8.19
C GLY A 38 -5.48 -14.90 -7.69
N ILE A 39 -5.40 -15.67 -6.60
CA ILE A 39 -4.14 -16.24 -6.12
C ILE A 39 -3.50 -17.14 -7.18
N GLN A 40 -4.28 -17.97 -7.88
CA GLN A 40 -3.74 -18.85 -8.93
C GLN A 40 -3.17 -18.05 -10.10
N ILE A 41 -3.89 -17.04 -10.59
CA ILE A 41 -3.40 -16.15 -11.66
C ILE A 41 -2.09 -15.48 -11.25
N PHE A 42 -2.02 -14.98 -10.01
CA PHE A 42 -0.83 -14.32 -9.48
C PHE A 42 0.33 -15.28 -9.22
N ARG A 43 0.05 -16.56 -8.95
CA ARG A 43 1.06 -17.61 -8.82
C ARG A 43 1.55 -18.12 -10.17
N SER A 44 0.70 -18.12 -11.19
CA SER A 44 1.08 -18.52 -12.56
C SER A 44 1.92 -17.45 -13.27
N LEU A 45 1.85 -16.20 -12.81
CA LEU A 45 2.77 -15.15 -13.24
C LEU A 45 4.20 -15.46 -12.77
N SER A 46 4.96 -16.10 -13.64
CA SER A 46 6.39 -16.32 -13.47
C SER A 46 7.16 -15.09 -13.95
N VAL A 47 7.89 -14.45 -13.05
CA VAL A 47 8.79 -13.36 -13.41
C VAL A 47 10.16 -13.97 -13.71
N GLU A 48 10.60 -13.85 -14.96
CA GLU A 48 11.93 -14.32 -15.35
C GLU A 48 13.02 -13.67 -14.49
N PRO A 49 14.12 -14.37 -14.16
CA PRO A 49 15.17 -13.84 -13.29
C PRO A 49 15.76 -12.51 -13.78
N GLU A 50 15.90 -12.35 -15.10
CA GLU A 50 16.41 -11.13 -15.71
C GLU A 50 15.46 -9.95 -15.51
N ILE A 51 14.16 -10.16 -15.76
CA ILE A 51 13.11 -9.17 -15.51
C ILE A 51 13.06 -8.84 -14.01
N ALA A 52 13.16 -9.83 -13.13
CA ALA A 52 13.16 -9.61 -11.69
C ALA A 52 14.34 -8.73 -11.24
N GLN A 53 15.52 -8.86 -11.87
CA GLN A 53 16.65 -7.97 -11.60
C GLN A 53 16.42 -6.55 -12.10
N ILE A 54 15.77 -6.38 -13.26
CA ILE A 54 15.40 -5.06 -13.78
C ILE A 54 14.40 -4.42 -12.83
N MET A 55 13.33 -5.13 -12.42
CA MET A 55 12.34 -4.62 -11.47
C MET A 55 12.95 -4.31 -10.11
N LYS A 56 13.91 -5.10 -9.65
CA LYS A 56 14.67 -4.79 -8.44
C LYS A 56 15.44 -3.47 -8.59
N ARG A 57 16.16 -3.26 -9.69
CA ARG A 57 16.83 -1.98 -9.97
C ARG A 57 15.84 -0.83 -10.09
N VAL A 58 14.65 -1.08 -10.64
CA VAL A 58 13.59 -0.08 -10.71
C VAL A 58 13.15 0.32 -9.31
N ARG A 59 12.81 -0.65 -8.46
CA ARG A 59 12.35 -0.45 -7.09
C ARG A 59 13.40 0.15 -6.17
N ASP A 60 14.63 -0.30 -6.29
CA ASP A 60 15.77 0.23 -5.53
C ASP A 60 16.03 1.68 -5.94
N GLY A 61 15.76 2.02 -7.21
CA GLY A 61 15.83 3.36 -7.74
C GLY A 61 17.12 4.06 -7.34
N ASP A 62 16.98 5.33 -6.94
CA ASP A 62 18.07 6.19 -6.50
C ASP A 62 18.39 6.06 -5.01
N TYR A 63 18.04 4.94 -4.34
CA TYR A 63 18.25 4.78 -2.90
C TYR A 63 19.65 5.14 -2.41
N SER A 64 20.69 4.83 -3.20
CA SER A 64 22.08 5.14 -2.88
C SER A 64 22.39 6.64 -2.90
N SER A 65 21.71 7.43 -3.73
CA SER A 65 21.92 8.88 -3.86
C SER A 65 21.04 9.70 -2.90
N LEU A 66 20.06 9.09 -2.24
CA LEU A 66 19.20 9.75 -1.26
C LEU A 66 19.95 10.09 0.05
N GLY A 67 19.64 11.25 0.62
CA GLY A 67 20.00 11.60 2.01
C GLY A 67 19.28 10.73 3.04
N LEU A 68 19.63 10.84 4.32
CA LEU A 68 19.08 10.00 5.40
C LEU A 68 17.54 10.00 5.45
N PHE A 69 16.92 11.17 5.40
CA PHE A 69 15.45 11.29 5.39
C PHE A 69 14.82 10.69 4.11
N GLY A 70 15.49 10.83 2.96
CA GLY A 70 15.06 10.21 1.72
C GLY A 70 15.10 8.67 1.81
N LYS A 71 16.16 8.12 2.40
CA LYS A 71 16.27 6.67 2.66
C LYS A 71 15.20 6.18 3.62
N PHE A 72 14.89 6.93 4.66
CA PHE A 72 13.79 6.59 5.58
C PHE A 72 12.44 6.60 4.88
N ALA A 73 12.13 7.63 4.09
CA ALA A 73 10.90 7.70 3.29
C ALA A 73 10.83 6.60 2.22
N TRP A 74 11.97 6.25 1.60
CA TRP A 74 12.07 5.13 0.67
C TRP A 74 11.75 3.80 1.36
N TRP A 75 12.32 3.58 2.55
CA TRP A 75 12.13 2.38 3.35
C TRP A 75 10.70 2.26 3.84
N ASP A 76 10.15 3.33 4.43
CA ASP A 76 8.76 3.36 4.90
C ASP A 76 7.78 3.10 3.76
N TYR A 77 8.03 3.62 2.55
CA TYR A 77 7.13 3.34 1.42
C TYR A 77 7.14 1.86 0.99
N ARG A 78 8.33 1.25 0.97
CA ARG A 78 8.55 -0.08 0.36
C ARG A 78 8.54 -1.23 1.36
N MET A 79 8.61 -0.98 2.66
CA MET A 79 8.64 -2.04 3.68
C MET A 79 7.33 -2.84 3.74
N TRP A 80 6.22 -2.25 3.29
CA TRP A 80 4.88 -2.83 3.36
C TRP A 80 4.59 -3.87 2.29
N SER A 81 5.51 -4.12 1.37
CA SER A 81 5.40 -5.21 0.38
C SER A 81 6.74 -5.91 0.17
N ASN A 82 6.69 -7.17 -0.22
CA ASN A 82 7.84 -7.99 -0.61
C ASN A 82 8.23 -7.74 -2.08
N GLN A 83 9.46 -8.09 -2.45
CA GLN A 83 9.97 -7.92 -3.82
C GLN A 83 9.14 -8.69 -4.84
N ASP A 84 8.75 -9.93 -4.51
CA ASP A 84 7.96 -10.79 -5.40
C ASP A 84 6.61 -10.16 -5.78
N THR A 85 5.85 -9.69 -4.79
CA THR A 85 4.54 -9.08 -5.01
C THR A 85 4.65 -7.80 -5.85
N PHE A 86 5.67 -6.97 -5.59
CA PHE A 86 5.96 -5.81 -6.44
C PHE A 86 6.31 -6.22 -7.87
N ASN A 87 7.22 -7.18 -8.06
CA ASN A 87 7.67 -7.59 -9.39
C ASN A 87 6.49 -8.08 -10.24
N LYS A 88 5.58 -8.84 -9.64
CA LYS A 88 4.40 -9.37 -10.33
C LYS A 88 3.40 -8.27 -10.69
N TRP A 89 3.12 -7.32 -9.80
CA TRP A 89 2.27 -6.17 -10.13
C TRP A 89 2.92 -5.27 -11.19
N ALA A 90 4.21 -4.97 -11.07
CA ALA A 90 4.95 -4.20 -12.06
C ALA A 90 4.93 -4.88 -13.43
N LEU A 91 5.15 -6.19 -13.49
CA LEU A 91 5.06 -6.98 -14.72
C LEU A 91 3.65 -6.94 -15.31
N LEU A 92 2.62 -7.15 -14.50
CA LEU A 92 1.22 -7.11 -14.95
C LEU A 92 0.87 -5.74 -15.57
N LEU A 93 1.24 -4.65 -14.89
CA LEU A 93 1.00 -3.30 -15.38
C LEU A 93 1.76 -3.03 -16.69
N LEU A 94 2.99 -3.51 -16.82
CA LEU A 94 3.77 -3.38 -18.05
C LEU A 94 3.19 -4.18 -19.21
N LEU A 95 2.75 -5.42 -18.98
CA LEU A 95 2.09 -6.23 -20.01
C LEU A 95 0.83 -5.53 -20.54
N ARG A 96 0.06 -4.87 -19.66
CA ARG A 96 -1.13 -4.10 -20.05
C ARG A 96 -0.78 -2.82 -20.81
N LEU A 97 0.29 -2.14 -20.45
CA LEU A 97 0.78 -0.97 -21.19
C LEU A 97 1.30 -1.33 -22.58
N ASP A 98 1.98 -2.48 -22.72
CA ASP A 98 2.50 -2.99 -23.99
C ASP A 98 1.39 -3.40 -24.96
N GLU A 99 0.38 -4.12 -24.47
CA GLU A 99 -0.79 -4.55 -25.24
C GLU A 99 -1.50 -3.37 -25.93
N LYS A 100 -1.50 -2.20 -25.28
CA LYS A 100 -2.13 -0.97 -25.79
C LYS A 100 -1.15 -0.01 -26.50
N GLN A 101 0.08 -0.43 -26.80
CA GLN A 101 1.14 0.41 -27.39
C GLN A 101 1.38 1.74 -26.64
N SER A 102 1.09 1.75 -25.34
CA SER A 102 1.05 2.96 -24.50
C SER A 102 2.24 3.06 -23.54
N ILE A 103 3.31 2.29 -23.78
CA ILE A 103 4.50 2.24 -22.90
C ILE A 103 5.13 3.62 -22.68
N SER A 104 5.04 4.52 -23.66
CA SER A 104 5.54 5.90 -23.55
C SER A 104 4.62 6.84 -22.76
N ALA A 105 3.39 6.42 -22.41
CA ALA A 105 2.40 7.30 -21.80
C ALA A 105 2.54 7.41 -20.26
N LEU A 106 3.08 6.39 -19.58
CA LEU A 106 3.22 6.43 -18.12
C LEU A 106 4.69 6.57 -17.71
N PRO A 107 5.07 7.66 -17.02
CA PRO A 107 6.42 7.81 -16.50
C PRO A 107 6.82 6.64 -15.60
N ARG A 108 8.10 6.24 -15.64
CA ARG A 108 8.63 5.14 -14.80
C ARG A 108 8.33 5.34 -13.32
N GLU A 109 8.43 6.58 -12.82
CA GLU A 109 8.12 6.93 -11.43
C GLU A 109 6.66 6.64 -11.08
N ASP A 110 5.73 6.99 -11.96
CA ASP A 110 4.29 6.78 -11.76
C ASP A 110 3.93 5.30 -11.79
N LEU A 111 4.55 4.53 -12.69
CA LEU A 111 4.42 3.07 -12.74
C LEU A 111 4.91 2.43 -11.43
N GLU A 112 6.05 2.88 -10.91
CA GLU A 112 6.60 2.37 -9.65
C GLU A 112 5.67 2.68 -8.47
N ILE A 113 5.09 3.90 -8.43
CA ILE A 113 4.12 4.28 -7.39
C ILE A 113 2.88 3.37 -7.48
N CYS A 114 2.34 3.16 -8.67
CA CYS A 114 1.18 2.30 -8.89
C CYS A 114 1.48 0.85 -8.47
N ALA A 115 2.57 0.27 -8.96
CA ALA A 115 2.96 -1.10 -8.62
C ALA A 115 3.22 -1.27 -7.12
N THR A 116 3.86 -0.29 -6.48
CA THR A 116 4.09 -0.32 -5.03
C THR A 116 2.78 -0.21 -4.25
N HIS A 117 1.85 0.64 -4.69
CA HIS A 117 0.53 0.77 -4.07
C HIS A 117 -0.24 -0.56 -4.11
N LEU A 118 -0.41 -1.16 -5.29
CA LEU A 118 -1.08 -2.47 -5.43
C LEU A 118 -0.37 -3.57 -4.62
N ALA A 119 0.97 -3.54 -4.60
CA ALA A 119 1.76 -4.51 -3.84
C ALA A 119 1.58 -4.36 -2.32
N ASN A 120 1.45 -3.13 -1.81
CA ASN A 120 1.25 -2.87 -0.39
C ASN A 120 -0.12 -3.37 0.08
N TYR A 121 -1.18 -3.12 -0.70
CA TYR A 121 -2.53 -3.62 -0.42
C TYR A 121 -2.61 -5.15 -0.45
N SER A 122 -2.03 -5.77 -1.48
CA SER A 122 -2.08 -7.23 -1.65
C SER A 122 -1.19 -8.01 -0.68
N SER A 123 -0.13 -7.40 -0.12
CA SER A 123 0.80 -8.13 0.75
C SER A 123 0.18 -8.49 2.12
N ARG A 124 -0.85 -7.77 2.57
CA ARG A 124 -1.42 -7.85 3.93
C ARG A 124 -0.37 -7.75 5.04
N ARG A 125 0.79 -7.15 4.77
CA ARG A 125 1.90 -7.07 5.73
C ARG A 125 1.58 -6.09 6.86
N ALA A 126 0.93 -4.98 6.55
CA ALA A 126 0.45 -4.02 7.54
C ALA A 126 -0.52 -4.69 8.52
N GLU A 127 -1.52 -5.42 8.02
CA GLU A 127 -2.48 -6.17 8.83
C GLU A 127 -1.79 -7.23 9.71
N ARG A 128 -0.87 -8.02 9.14
CA ARG A 128 -0.11 -9.02 9.91
C ARG A 128 0.76 -8.38 11.00
N LEU A 129 1.37 -7.24 10.72
CA LEU A 129 2.19 -6.51 11.68
C LEU A 129 1.31 -5.89 12.78
N SER A 130 0.17 -5.29 12.41
CA SER A 130 -0.81 -4.75 13.36
C SER A 130 -1.30 -5.85 14.30
N MET A 131 -1.77 -6.98 13.76
CA MET A 131 -2.19 -8.14 14.54
C MET A 131 -1.06 -8.65 15.47
N ALA A 132 0.18 -8.74 14.97
CA ALA A 132 1.31 -9.16 15.81
C ALA A 132 1.60 -8.16 16.95
N LEU A 133 1.45 -6.85 16.70
CA LEU A 133 1.62 -5.81 17.71
C LEU A 133 0.48 -5.83 18.74
N GLU A 134 -0.77 -6.06 18.31
CA GLU A 134 -1.93 -6.21 19.19
C GLU A 134 -1.75 -7.42 20.12
N TRP A 135 -1.40 -8.59 19.57
CA TRP A 135 -1.09 -9.77 20.37
C TRP A 135 0.11 -9.53 21.30
N GLY A 136 1.16 -8.87 20.79
CA GLY A 136 2.32 -8.50 21.59
C GLY A 136 1.96 -7.61 22.78
N MET A 137 1.10 -6.60 22.56
CA MET A 137 0.57 -5.76 23.64
C MET A 137 -0.27 -6.58 24.60
N GLY A 138 -1.21 -7.38 24.09
CA GLY A 138 -2.09 -8.23 24.91
C GLY A 138 -1.31 -9.17 25.82
N LEU A 139 -0.25 -9.80 25.30
CA LEU A 139 0.64 -10.70 26.06
C LEU A 139 1.58 -9.94 27.00
N SER A 140 1.94 -8.69 26.70
CA SER A 140 2.82 -7.90 27.56
C SER A 140 2.18 -7.55 28.91
N ILE A 141 0.85 -7.43 28.98
CA ILE A 141 0.11 -7.07 30.20
C ILE A 141 0.26 -8.15 31.28
N PRO A 142 -0.10 -9.43 31.06
CA PRO A 142 0.07 -10.47 32.07
C PRO A 142 1.55 -10.68 32.43
N LEU A 143 2.48 -10.55 31.47
CA LEU A 143 3.91 -10.62 31.76
C LEU A 143 4.39 -9.48 32.66
N ALA A 144 3.90 -8.26 32.45
CA ALA A 144 4.17 -7.13 33.33
C ALA A 144 3.58 -7.33 34.73
N MET A 145 2.38 -7.90 34.83
CA MET A 145 1.76 -8.25 36.11
C MET A 145 2.59 -9.31 36.86
N LEU A 146 3.05 -10.36 36.17
CA LEU A 146 3.93 -11.38 36.75
C LEU A 146 5.28 -10.80 37.20
N ALA A 147 5.89 -9.94 36.37
CA ALA A 147 7.13 -9.25 36.71
C ALA A 147 6.95 -8.36 37.96
N ARG A 148 5.82 -7.66 38.07
CA ARG A 148 5.48 -6.85 39.25
C ARG A 148 5.25 -7.72 40.48
N TRP A 149 4.55 -8.84 40.34
CA TRP A 149 4.30 -9.78 41.45
C TRP A 149 5.58 -10.40 41.99
N SER A 150 6.58 -10.63 41.13
CA SER A 150 7.90 -11.12 41.55
C SER A 150 8.71 -10.15 42.42
N GLY A 151 8.29 -8.89 42.53
CA GLY A 151 9.00 -7.83 43.29
C GLY A 151 10.35 -7.39 42.69
N ARG A 152 10.76 -7.94 41.55
CA ARG A 152 12.06 -7.67 40.93
C ARG A 152 12.00 -6.43 40.04
N ARG A 153 12.59 -5.32 40.53
CA ARG A 153 12.69 -4.05 39.79
C ARG A 153 13.33 -4.18 38.41
N ALA A 154 14.31 -5.06 38.28
CA ALA A 154 15.00 -5.32 37.02
C ALA A 154 14.10 -5.92 35.93
N LEU A 155 12.95 -6.51 36.27
CA LEU A 155 12.05 -7.13 35.30
C LEU A 155 10.93 -6.19 34.83
N TYR A 156 10.36 -5.37 35.72
CA TYR A 156 9.23 -4.51 35.32
C TYR A 156 9.65 -3.24 34.57
N LEU A 157 10.86 -2.71 34.78
CA LEU A 157 11.33 -1.51 34.07
C LEU A 157 11.50 -1.76 32.56
N PRO A 158 12.20 -2.84 32.12
CA PRO A 158 12.23 -3.21 30.71
C PRO A 158 10.85 -3.49 30.15
N MET A 159 9.94 -4.10 30.93
CA MET A 159 8.60 -4.42 30.47
C MET A 159 7.76 -3.17 30.19
N ASN A 160 7.86 -2.13 31.03
CA ASN A 160 7.22 -0.85 30.76
C ASN A 160 7.80 -0.17 29.51
N GLY A 161 9.13 -0.25 29.32
CA GLY A 161 9.78 0.20 28.09
C GLY A 161 9.25 -0.53 26.85
N TRP A 162 9.11 -1.86 26.94
CA TRP A 162 8.59 -2.71 25.87
C TRP A 162 7.14 -2.37 25.52
N GLN A 163 6.27 -2.17 26.52
CA GLN A 163 4.89 -1.75 26.31
C GLN A 163 4.79 -0.41 25.56
N ARG A 164 5.62 0.57 25.93
CA ARG A 164 5.68 1.87 25.24
C ARG A 164 6.19 1.74 23.81
N LEU A 165 7.19 0.88 23.59
CA LEU A 165 7.70 0.59 22.25
C LEU A 165 6.63 -0.07 21.38
N LEU A 166 5.91 -1.06 21.91
CA LEU A 166 4.81 -1.72 21.21
C LEU A 166 3.67 -0.74 20.89
N LEU A 167 3.29 0.12 21.84
CA LEU A 167 2.28 1.14 21.61
C LEU A 167 2.73 2.13 20.52
N GLY A 168 3.97 2.61 20.60
CA GLY A 168 4.53 3.51 19.58
C GLY A 168 4.59 2.87 18.20
N ALA A 169 4.97 1.59 18.13
CA ALA A 169 4.96 0.82 16.89
C ALA A 169 3.53 0.62 16.35
N TRP A 170 2.57 0.27 17.21
CA TRP A 170 1.17 0.12 16.82
C TRP A 170 0.59 1.43 16.28
N MET A 171 0.82 2.54 16.97
CA MET A 171 0.44 3.88 16.50
C MET A 171 1.08 4.22 15.14
N TYR A 172 2.34 3.82 14.91
CA TYR A 172 3.04 4.03 13.64
C TYR A 172 2.50 3.17 12.48
N VAL A 173 1.99 1.97 12.77
CA VAL A 173 1.37 1.12 11.75
C VAL A 173 -0.01 1.68 11.39
N GLU A 174 -0.85 1.95 12.39
CA GLU A 174 -2.26 2.29 12.20
C GLU A 174 -2.50 3.73 11.73
N LEU A 175 -1.95 4.73 12.41
CA LEU A 175 -2.29 6.13 12.14
C LEU A 175 -1.81 6.66 10.78
N PRO A 176 -0.60 6.33 10.29
CA PRO A 176 -0.09 6.90 9.06
C PRO A 176 -0.42 6.08 7.81
N ALA A 177 -1.01 4.88 7.91
CA ALA A 177 -1.19 4.00 6.74
C ALA A 177 -1.92 4.70 5.58
N GLY A 178 -3.14 5.20 5.84
CA GLY A 178 -3.91 5.91 4.82
C GLY A 178 -3.24 7.21 4.36
N PHE A 179 -2.80 8.06 5.29
CA PHE A 179 -2.16 9.35 4.94
C PHE A 179 -0.89 9.18 4.11
N ARG A 180 -0.08 8.15 4.41
CA ARG A 180 1.12 7.83 3.64
C ARG A 180 0.74 7.46 2.21
N GLU A 181 -0.16 6.49 2.05
CA GLU A 181 -0.55 5.96 0.75
C GLU A 181 -1.10 7.06 -0.17
N PHE A 182 -2.01 7.88 0.33
CA PHE A 182 -2.51 9.04 -0.40
C PHE A 182 -1.39 10.05 -0.73
N GLY A 183 -0.48 10.28 0.23
CA GLY A 183 0.68 11.13 0.01
C GLY A 183 1.58 10.67 -1.14
N TYR A 184 1.68 9.36 -1.38
CA TYR A 184 2.42 8.81 -2.52
C TYR A 184 1.61 8.84 -3.82
N LEU A 185 0.32 8.48 -3.81
CA LEU A 185 -0.52 8.56 -5.00
C LEU A 185 -0.61 9.98 -5.55
N ARG A 186 -0.61 11.00 -4.68
CA ARG A 186 -0.56 12.41 -5.08
C ARG A 186 0.69 12.82 -5.86
N ARG A 187 1.77 12.03 -5.79
CA ARG A 187 3.01 12.28 -6.53
C ARG A 187 2.96 11.78 -7.98
N ILE A 188 1.92 11.02 -8.34
CA ILE A 188 1.72 10.59 -9.72
C ILE A 188 1.49 11.83 -10.59
N ARG A 189 2.32 11.97 -11.62
CA ARG A 189 2.26 13.11 -12.54
C ARG A 189 1.11 12.91 -13.53
N GLU A 190 1.06 11.74 -14.16
CA GLU A 190 0.08 11.38 -15.19
C GLU A 190 -1.09 10.58 -14.60
N LYS A 191 -1.88 11.25 -13.73
CA LYS A 191 -3.00 10.60 -13.01
C LYS A 191 -4.07 10.03 -13.93
N ASP A 192 -4.34 10.67 -15.07
CA ASP A 192 -5.31 10.17 -16.06
C ASP A 192 -4.89 8.83 -16.64
N VAL A 193 -3.62 8.74 -17.06
CA VAL A 193 -3.06 7.52 -17.64
C VAL A 193 -3.02 6.41 -16.59
N ALA A 194 -2.61 6.73 -15.36
CA ALA A 194 -2.59 5.79 -14.26
C ALA A 194 -4.00 5.28 -13.89
N ALA A 195 -5.00 6.16 -13.83
CA ALA A 195 -6.38 5.78 -13.53
C ALA A 195 -6.99 4.91 -14.64
N ARG A 196 -6.76 5.26 -15.92
CA ARG A 196 -7.20 4.43 -17.06
C ARG A 196 -6.55 3.05 -17.02
N LEU A 197 -5.26 2.97 -16.71
CA LEU A 197 -4.57 1.71 -16.55
C LEU A 197 -5.19 0.85 -15.43
N MET A 198 -5.62 1.46 -14.32
CA MET A 198 -6.33 0.72 -13.27
C MET A 198 -7.72 0.24 -13.73
N ILE A 199 -8.47 1.07 -14.46
CA ILE A 199 -9.74 0.65 -15.07
C ILE A 199 -9.52 -0.52 -16.03
N ASP A 200 -8.45 -0.50 -16.80
CA ASP A 200 -8.13 -1.59 -17.73
C ASP A 200 -7.79 -2.90 -17.01
N VAL A 201 -7.12 -2.81 -15.86
CA VAL A 201 -6.71 -3.98 -15.08
C VAL A 201 -7.88 -4.55 -14.29
N PHE A 202 -8.70 -3.69 -13.69
CA PHE A 202 -9.69 -4.09 -12.70
C PHE A 202 -11.15 -3.90 -13.13
N GLY A 203 -11.40 -3.23 -14.25
CA GLY A 203 -12.73 -2.82 -14.69
C GLY A 203 -13.15 -1.44 -14.17
N ASP A 204 -14.37 -1.03 -14.50
CA ASP A 204 -14.94 0.25 -14.07
C ASP A 204 -15.26 0.27 -12.56
N PHE A 205 -15.22 1.47 -11.97
CA PHE A 205 -15.46 1.78 -10.56
C PHE A 205 -16.72 2.65 -10.35
N ASP A 206 -17.41 3.06 -11.41
CA ASP A 206 -18.56 3.98 -11.32
C ASP A 206 -19.71 3.47 -10.43
N GLU A 207 -19.94 2.15 -10.35
CA GLU A 207 -20.93 1.58 -9.41
C GLU A 207 -20.51 1.75 -7.95
N GLU A 208 -19.24 1.52 -7.63
CA GLU A 208 -18.71 1.70 -6.27
C GLU A 208 -18.80 3.17 -5.83
N PHE A 209 -18.54 4.10 -6.74
CA PHE A 209 -18.69 5.53 -6.44
C PHE A 209 -20.15 5.92 -6.16
N LYS A 210 -21.11 5.36 -6.92
CA LYS A 210 -22.54 5.57 -6.67
C LYS A 210 -22.98 5.01 -5.31
N GLU A 211 -22.51 3.82 -4.95
CA GLU A 211 -22.82 3.21 -3.64
C GLU A 211 -22.30 4.05 -2.46
N MET A 212 -21.15 4.72 -2.65
CA MET A 212 -20.59 5.64 -1.66
C MET A 212 -21.28 7.03 -1.64
N GLY A 213 -22.24 7.28 -2.54
CA GLY A 213 -22.91 8.57 -2.67
C GLY A 213 -21.99 9.67 -3.22
N ILE A 214 -20.92 9.30 -3.92
CA ILE A 214 -19.98 10.23 -4.54
C ILE A 214 -20.36 10.39 -6.01
N GLU A 215 -20.96 11.52 -6.35
CA GLU A 215 -21.27 11.87 -7.73
C GLU A 215 -20.11 12.67 -8.33
N TYR A 216 -19.39 12.05 -9.26
CA TYR A 216 -18.46 12.77 -10.12
C TYR A 216 -19.19 13.24 -11.37
N GLU A 217 -18.94 14.48 -11.81
CA GLU A 217 -19.28 14.88 -13.17
C GLU A 217 -18.62 13.88 -14.14
N SER A 218 -19.41 13.36 -15.08
CA SER A 218 -18.98 12.37 -16.06
C SER A 218 -17.64 12.76 -16.68
N SER A 219 -16.70 11.81 -16.74
CA SER A 219 -15.34 12.00 -17.23
C SER A 219 -15.31 12.86 -18.50
N PRO A 220 -14.35 13.81 -18.64
CA PRO A 220 -14.20 14.56 -19.88
C PRO A 220 -14.02 13.59 -21.06
N PRO A 221 -14.50 13.96 -22.27
CA PRO A 221 -14.58 13.07 -23.41
C PRO A 221 -13.22 12.45 -23.74
N ASP A 222 -13.23 11.20 -24.22
CA ASP A 222 -12.04 10.50 -24.65
C ASP A 222 -11.20 11.39 -25.57
N PRO A 223 -9.89 11.55 -25.30
CA PRO A 223 -9.02 12.27 -26.21
C PRO A 223 -8.97 11.50 -27.53
N VAL A 224 -9.37 12.19 -28.59
CA VAL A 224 -9.33 11.74 -29.99
C VAL A 224 -7.90 11.45 -30.43
#